data_AF-A0A4V6PGU5-F1
#
_entry.id   AF-A0A4V6PGU5-F1
#
_cell.length_a   1.000
_cell.length_b   1.000
_cell.length_c   1.000
_cell.angle_alpha   90.00
_cell.angle_beta   90.00
_cell.angle_gamma   90.00
#
_symmetry.space_group_name_H-M   'P 1'
#
loop_
_entity.id
_entity.type
_entity.pdbx_description
1 polymer ?
#
loop_
_entity_poly.entity_id
_entity_poly.type
_entity_poly.pdbx_seq_one_letter_code
_entity_poly.pdbx_strand_id
1 'polypeptide(L)'
;MLRGVPVRLDLAALTADELQTLLGEGAAQGRLPEVTRARLEGRALPGPVLHTALTFEPLEERAWGATPEQARTLAALDSELRAAGAEPLGVYHVPLLSEMRYLRAYLSGPDVAVALRWSERSEIPQVSRPARPFVQAVTWLRDRASGVACVFSTMAAEPPVPALSEEADVRFLPTAAPAELLTAHRAAVLRHGRGGKVVGTEGWQRAWQEFHALNVAAWTRRGLLLADGGAG
;
A
#
# COMPACT_ATOMS: atom_id res chain seq x y z
N MET A 1 -14.07 13.11 -9.63
CA MET A 1 -13.67 12.53 -8.32
C MET A 1 -12.92 13.60 -7.54
N LEU A 2 -13.38 13.93 -6.33
CA LEU A 2 -12.74 14.96 -5.50
C LEU A 2 -11.47 14.37 -4.88
N ARG A 3 -10.31 14.95 -5.20
CA ARG A 3 -9.01 14.52 -4.66
C ARG A 3 -8.90 14.95 -3.19
N GLY A 4 -8.46 14.05 -2.31
CA GLY A 4 -8.19 14.34 -0.91
C GLY A 4 -9.40 14.34 0.02
N VAL A 5 -10.57 13.91 -0.47
CA VAL A 5 -11.79 13.78 0.35
C VAL A 5 -11.76 12.45 1.10
N PRO A 6 -12.05 12.43 2.42
CA PRO A 6 -12.28 11.20 3.15
C PRO A 6 -13.50 10.47 2.58
N VAL A 7 -13.37 9.16 2.40
CA VAL A 7 -14.47 8.27 2.00
C VAL A 7 -14.52 7.12 2.99
N ARG A 8 -15.65 6.45 3.11
CA ARG A 8 -15.77 5.27 3.98
C ARG A 8 -15.76 4.00 3.15
N LEU A 9 -15.10 2.97 3.66
CA LEU A 9 -15.18 1.65 3.06
C LEU A 9 -16.56 1.04 3.36
N ASP A 10 -17.23 0.47 2.36
CA ASP A 10 -18.46 -0.29 2.54
C ASP A 10 -18.12 -1.74 2.93
N LEU A 11 -18.33 -2.07 4.20
CA LEU A 11 -18.11 -3.43 4.71
C LEU A 11 -19.06 -4.44 4.08
N ALA A 12 -20.24 -4.03 3.60
CA ALA A 12 -21.18 -4.94 2.94
C ALA A 12 -20.69 -5.36 1.55
N ALA A 13 -19.89 -4.51 0.89
CA ALA A 13 -19.39 -4.74 -0.48
C ALA A 13 -18.06 -5.52 -0.53
N LEU A 14 -17.36 -5.67 0.60
CA LEU A 14 -16.14 -6.49 0.70
C LEU A 14 -16.43 -7.98 0.57
N THR A 15 -15.46 -8.77 0.14
CA THR A 15 -15.54 -10.24 0.22
C THR A 15 -15.39 -10.72 1.68
N ALA A 16 -15.70 -12.00 1.94
CA ALA A 16 -15.48 -12.58 3.26
C ALA A 16 -13.99 -12.56 3.66
N ASP A 17 -13.10 -12.88 2.71
CA ASP A 17 -11.65 -12.86 2.91
C ASP A 17 -11.15 -11.44 3.18
N GLU A 18 -11.61 -10.45 2.41
CA GLU A 18 -11.26 -9.04 2.65
C GLU A 18 -11.74 -8.56 4.03
N LEU A 19 -12.95 -8.95 4.47
CA LEU A 19 -13.45 -8.64 5.81
C LEU A 19 -12.60 -9.28 6.91
N GLN A 20 -12.21 -10.54 6.73
CA GLN A 20 -11.39 -11.26 7.69
C GLN A 20 -9.99 -10.67 7.80
N THR A 21 -9.36 -10.31 6.68
CA THR A 21 -8.04 -9.66 6.69
C THR A 21 -8.12 -8.23 7.25
N LEU A 22 -9.19 -7.47 6.97
CA LEU A 22 -9.35 -6.12 7.49
C LEU A 22 -9.60 -6.06 9.00
N LEU A 23 -10.46 -6.94 9.52
CA LEU A 23 -10.94 -6.87 10.91
C LEU A 23 -10.22 -7.87 11.82
N GLY A 24 -9.58 -8.89 11.25
CA GLY A 24 -9.15 -10.09 11.96
C GLY A 24 -10.30 -11.07 12.17
N GLU A 25 -9.96 -12.35 12.34
CA GLU A 25 -10.93 -13.46 12.37
C GLU A 25 -12.05 -13.27 13.42
N GLY A 26 -11.70 -12.92 14.66
CA GLY A 26 -12.68 -12.75 15.74
C GLY A 26 -13.62 -11.56 15.53
N ALA A 27 -13.11 -10.41 15.10
CA ALA A 27 -13.95 -9.23 14.87
C ALA A 27 -14.77 -9.34 13.59
N ALA A 28 -14.25 -10.01 12.56
CA ALA A 28 -15.01 -10.34 11.35
C ALA A 28 -16.21 -11.22 11.70
N GLN A 29 -16.01 -12.31 12.45
CA GLN A 29 -17.09 -13.19 12.89
C GLN A 29 -18.17 -12.44 13.69
N GLY A 30 -17.76 -11.55 14.60
CA GLY A 30 -18.70 -10.72 15.37
C GLY A 30 -19.53 -9.76 14.51
N ARG A 31 -18.98 -9.31 13.37
CA ARG A 31 -19.64 -8.37 12.44
C ARG A 31 -20.42 -9.04 11.32
N LEU A 32 -20.25 -10.36 11.12
CA LEU A 32 -20.96 -11.12 10.07
C LEU A 32 -22.48 -10.97 10.09
N PRO A 33 -23.19 -10.96 11.25
CA PRO A 33 -24.64 -10.77 11.27
C PRO A 33 -25.07 -9.42 10.68
N GLU A 34 -24.36 -8.34 11.04
CA GLU A 34 -24.64 -6.99 10.54
C GLU A 34 -24.34 -6.87 9.03
N VAL A 35 -23.21 -7.43 8.59
CA VAL A 35 -22.80 -7.46 7.17
C VAL A 35 -23.82 -8.25 6.35
N THR A 36 -24.24 -9.42 6.82
CA THR A 36 -25.18 -10.29 6.11
C THR A 36 -26.54 -9.61 5.98
N ARG A 37 -27.04 -9.02 7.07
CA ARG A 37 -28.30 -8.25 7.04
C ARG A 37 -28.20 -7.08 6.06
N ALA A 38 -27.11 -6.32 6.09
CA ALA A 38 -26.92 -5.19 5.19
C ALA A 38 -26.92 -5.61 3.71
N ARG A 39 -26.27 -6.74 3.38
CA ARG A 39 -26.29 -7.33 2.03
C ARG A 39 -27.70 -7.77 1.60
N LEU A 40 -28.45 -8.44 2.49
CA LEU A 40 -29.83 -8.89 2.20
C LEU A 40 -30.78 -7.71 1.98
N GLU A 41 -30.59 -6.62 2.73
CA GLU A 41 -31.38 -5.39 2.63
C GLU A 41 -30.91 -4.47 1.49
N GLY A 42 -29.83 -4.80 0.79
CA GLY A 42 -29.25 -3.97 -0.27
C GLY A 42 -28.73 -2.61 0.23
N ARG A 43 -28.30 -2.53 1.49
CA ARG A 43 -27.84 -1.28 2.13
C ARG A 43 -26.34 -1.29 2.43
N ALA A 44 -25.74 -0.11 2.39
CA ALA A 44 -24.34 0.09 2.75
C ALA A 44 -24.11 -0.11 4.26
N LEU A 45 -22.93 -0.64 4.61
CA LEU A 45 -22.47 -0.74 5.99
C LEU A 45 -21.15 0.02 6.15
N PRO A 46 -21.17 1.25 6.71
CA PRO A 46 -19.98 2.07 6.83
C PRO A 46 -18.88 1.43 7.68
N GLY A 47 -17.67 1.44 7.14
CA GLY A 47 -16.44 0.94 7.76
C GLY A 47 -15.41 2.05 8.02
N PRO A 48 -14.11 1.70 8.03
CA PRO A 48 -13.04 2.66 8.26
C PRO A 48 -12.99 3.75 7.19
N VAL A 49 -12.45 4.90 7.57
CA VAL A 49 -12.19 6.01 6.64
C VAL A 49 -10.96 5.68 5.81
N LEU A 50 -11.09 5.85 4.50
CA LEU A 50 -10.02 5.80 3.52
C LEU A 50 -9.83 7.19 2.93
N HIS A 51 -8.59 7.51 2.59
CA HIS A 51 -8.27 8.75 1.90
C HIS A 51 -8.02 8.47 0.42
N THR A 52 -8.52 9.34 -0.45
CA THR A 52 -8.41 9.19 -1.91
C THR A 52 -7.10 9.75 -2.48
N ALA A 53 -6.26 10.36 -1.64
CA ALA A 53 -4.94 10.85 -2.00
C ALA A 53 -3.93 10.53 -0.90
N LEU A 54 -2.67 10.38 -1.29
CA LEU A 54 -1.55 10.26 -0.38
C LEU A 54 -0.92 11.63 -0.17
N THR A 55 -0.46 11.87 1.04
CA THR A 55 0.37 13.02 1.39
C THR A 55 1.69 12.48 1.93
N PHE A 56 2.81 12.98 1.42
CA PHE A 56 4.13 12.60 1.87
C PHE A 56 4.77 13.78 2.59
N GLU A 57 4.81 13.70 3.91
CA GLU A 57 5.40 14.73 4.77
C GLU A 57 6.87 14.40 4.99
N PRO A 58 7.83 15.20 4.46
CA PRO A 58 9.24 14.91 4.63
C PRO A 58 9.64 14.99 6.11
N LEU A 59 10.48 14.05 6.54
CA LEU A 59 11.03 13.98 7.90
C LEU A 59 12.55 14.10 7.85
N GLU A 60 13.13 14.68 8.91
CA GLU A 60 14.56 14.63 9.12
C GLU A 60 15.02 13.20 9.46
N GLU A 61 16.16 12.80 8.93
CA GLU A 61 16.73 11.49 9.20
C GLU A 61 17.18 11.39 10.67
N ARG A 62 16.72 10.35 11.36
CA ARG A 62 17.08 10.03 12.75
C ARG A 62 17.21 8.53 12.94
N ALA A 63 17.51 8.10 14.17
CA ALA A 63 17.31 6.70 14.53
C ALA A 63 15.80 6.36 14.46
N TRP A 64 15.47 5.45 13.54
CA TRP A 64 14.10 4.99 13.29
C TRP A 64 13.83 3.63 13.93
N GLY A 65 12.58 3.40 14.28
CA GLY A 65 12.08 2.17 14.90
C GLY A 65 11.68 2.38 16.36
N ALA A 66 10.52 1.82 16.73
CA ALA A 66 9.99 1.87 18.08
C ALA A 66 10.71 0.92 19.06
N THR A 67 11.47 -0.04 18.56
CA THR A 67 12.29 -0.96 19.38
C THR A 67 13.69 -1.12 18.79
N PRO A 68 14.70 -1.50 19.60
CA PRO A 68 16.04 -1.78 19.10
C PRO A 68 16.07 -2.87 18.02
N GLU A 69 15.18 -3.87 18.11
CA GLU A 69 15.04 -4.92 17.10
C GLU A 69 14.50 -4.38 15.78
N GLN A 70 13.49 -3.52 15.83
CA GLN A 70 12.95 -2.87 14.64
C GLN A 70 13.98 -1.94 14.00
N ALA A 71 14.73 -1.19 14.80
CA ALA A 71 15.81 -0.32 14.31
C ALA A 71 16.91 -1.13 13.59
N ARG A 72 17.33 -2.27 14.16
CA ARG A 72 18.28 -3.18 13.50
C ARG A 72 17.73 -3.75 12.19
N THR A 73 16.47 -4.16 12.18
CA THR A 73 15.80 -4.66 10.98
C THR A 73 15.74 -3.59 9.89
N LEU A 74 15.38 -2.36 10.24
CA LEU A 74 15.35 -1.23 9.31
C LEU A 74 16.73 -0.92 8.72
N ALA A 75 17.77 -0.92 9.56
CA ALA A 75 19.14 -0.71 9.11
C ALA A 75 19.62 -1.83 8.17
N ALA A 76 19.27 -3.09 8.46
CA ALA A 76 19.59 -4.23 7.60
C ALA A 76 18.92 -4.11 6.22
N LEU A 77 17.61 -3.82 6.19
CA LEU A 77 16.86 -3.65 4.93
C LEU A 77 17.36 -2.44 4.11
N ASP A 78 17.70 -1.32 4.77
CA ASP A 78 18.30 -0.16 4.09
C ASP A 78 19.67 -0.50 3.48
N SER A 79 20.52 -1.21 4.23
CA SER A 79 21.82 -1.66 3.75
C SER A 79 21.68 -2.58 2.53
N GLU A 80 20.76 -3.55 2.58
CA GLU A 80 20.49 -4.48 1.48
C GLU A 80 19.95 -3.76 0.23
N LEU A 81 19.06 -2.77 0.40
CA LEU A 81 18.56 -1.94 -0.69
C LEU A 81 19.67 -1.14 -1.36
N ARG A 82 20.54 -0.50 -0.57
CA ARG A 82 21.69 0.26 -1.08
C ARG A 82 22.70 -0.64 -1.77
N ALA A 83 22.98 -1.82 -1.22
CA ALA A 83 23.83 -2.83 -1.85
C ALA A 83 23.26 -3.32 -3.19
N ALA A 84 21.92 -3.35 -3.32
CA ALA A 84 21.23 -3.64 -4.58
C ALA A 84 21.17 -2.44 -5.56
N GLY A 85 21.84 -1.33 -5.24
CA GLY A 85 21.92 -0.13 -6.07
C GLY A 85 20.71 0.80 -5.97
N ALA A 86 19.91 0.71 -4.91
CA ALA A 86 18.83 1.65 -4.67
C ALA A 86 19.36 2.95 -4.03
N GLU A 87 19.04 4.08 -4.63
CA GLU A 87 19.45 5.42 -4.20
C GLU A 87 18.38 6.02 -3.27
N PRO A 88 18.72 6.43 -2.03
CA PRO A 88 17.75 7.01 -1.11
C PRO A 88 17.33 8.42 -1.56
N LEU A 89 16.05 8.72 -1.40
CA LEU A 89 15.46 10.04 -1.68
C LEU A 89 15.05 10.82 -0.44
N GLY A 90 14.87 10.14 0.69
CA GLY A 90 14.44 10.75 1.96
C GLY A 90 13.49 9.86 2.76
N VAL A 91 13.11 10.34 3.94
CA VAL A 91 12.15 9.69 4.83
C VAL A 91 10.88 10.53 4.90
N TYR A 92 9.73 9.86 4.94
CA TYR A 92 8.43 10.49 4.88
C TYR A 92 7.46 9.88 5.90
N HIS A 93 6.60 10.72 6.44
CA HIS A 93 5.37 10.33 7.12
C HIS A 93 4.20 10.41 6.13
N VAL A 94 3.29 9.43 6.22
CA VAL A 94 2.09 9.32 5.40
C VAL A 94 0.89 9.23 6.36
N PRO A 95 0.37 10.38 6.84
CA PRO A 95 -0.59 10.42 7.94
C PRO A 95 -1.91 9.72 7.64
N LEU A 96 -2.28 9.68 6.37
CA LEU A 96 -3.59 9.20 5.91
C LEU A 96 -3.66 7.68 5.74
N LEU A 97 -2.57 6.96 6.00
CA LEU A 97 -2.60 5.51 6.02
C LEU A 97 -2.93 5.01 7.42
N SER A 98 -3.84 4.04 7.51
CA SER A 98 -4.21 3.41 8.77
C SER A 98 -3.01 2.70 9.42
N GLU A 99 -2.14 2.13 8.59
CA GLU A 99 -0.99 1.33 9.01
C GLU A 99 0.27 1.73 8.23
N MET A 100 1.44 1.40 8.79
CA MET A 100 2.76 1.61 8.15
C MET A 100 2.97 3.03 7.60
N ARG A 101 2.76 4.02 8.47
CA ARG A 101 2.76 5.45 8.12
C ARG A 101 4.14 6.01 7.80
N TYR A 102 5.20 5.34 8.21
CA TYR A 102 6.56 5.80 7.96
C TYR A 102 7.15 5.04 6.78
N LEU A 103 7.89 5.76 5.94
CA LEU A 103 8.64 5.14 4.86
C LEU A 103 9.95 5.85 4.56
N ARG A 104 10.90 5.09 4.00
CA ARG A 104 12.08 5.61 3.31
C ARG A 104 11.94 5.34 1.83
N ALA A 105 12.06 6.41 1.05
CA ALA A 105 11.94 6.38 -0.40
C ALA A 105 13.28 6.08 -1.06
N TYR A 106 13.27 5.27 -2.12
CA TYR A 106 14.43 5.03 -2.96
C TYR A 106 14.05 4.98 -4.44
N LEU A 107 15.03 5.24 -5.30
CA LEU A 107 14.99 4.90 -6.73
C LEU A 107 15.90 3.72 -7.00
N SER A 108 15.42 2.75 -7.77
CA SER A 108 16.25 1.61 -8.17
C SER A 108 16.34 1.57 -9.69
N GLY A 109 17.42 2.13 -10.23
CA GLY A 109 17.52 2.38 -11.67
C GLY A 109 16.60 3.52 -12.13
N PRO A 110 16.28 3.61 -13.43
CA PRO A 110 15.60 4.77 -14.01
C PRO A 110 14.07 4.78 -13.85
N ASP A 111 13.45 3.67 -13.43
CA ASP A 111 12.00 3.44 -13.57
C ASP A 111 11.32 2.82 -12.34
N VAL A 112 12.08 2.34 -11.35
CA VAL A 112 11.50 1.67 -10.17
C VAL A 112 11.46 2.62 -8.97
N ALA A 113 10.26 2.92 -8.49
CA ALA A 113 10.04 3.62 -7.23
C ALA A 113 9.90 2.61 -6.08
N VAL A 114 10.79 2.71 -5.08
CA VAL A 114 10.89 1.74 -3.97
C VAL A 114 10.56 2.43 -2.65
N ALA A 115 9.87 1.73 -1.75
CA ALA A 115 9.53 2.19 -0.42
C ALA A 115 9.85 1.12 0.63
N LEU A 116 10.73 1.43 1.58
CA LEU A 116 10.86 0.67 2.83
C LEU A 116 9.84 1.24 3.82
N ARG A 117 8.89 0.44 4.31
CA ARG A 117 7.77 0.89 5.16
C ARG A 117 7.87 0.33 6.57
N TRP A 118 7.43 1.11 7.56
CA TRP A 118 7.27 0.68 8.94
C TRP A 118 6.24 1.51 9.70
N SER A 119 5.92 1.08 10.92
CA SER A 119 5.10 1.80 11.87
C SER A 119 5.85 1.90 13.21
N GLU A 120 5.76 3.05 13.88
CA GLU A 120 6.21 3.20 15.26
C GLU A 120 4.98 3.05 16.19
N ARG A 121 5.12 2.18 17.20
CA ARG A 121 4.02 1.52 17.94
C ARG A 121 3.10 2.46 18.74
N SER A 122 3.41 3.74 18.82
CA SER A 122 2.74 4.74 19.66
C SER A 122 1.37 5.18 19.15
N GLU A 123 1.00 4.87 17.90
CA GLU A 123 -0.14 5.52 17.23
C GLU A 123 -1.36 4.63 16.97
N ILE A 124 -1.30 3.32 17.26
CA ILE A 124 -2.37 2.37 16.89
C ILE A 124 -2.87 1.60 18.12
N PRO A 125 -4.03 1.98 18.71
CA PRO A 125 -4.54 1.40 19.96
C PRO A 125 -4.99 -0.07 19.89
N GLN A 126 -5.09 -0.71 18.72
CA GLN A 126 -5.81 -1.98 18.56
C GLN A 126 -5.10 -3.06 17.73
N VAL A 127 -3.86 -2.83 17.26
CA VAL A 127 -3.16 -3.87 16.48
C VAL A 127 -2.38 -4.79 17.42
N SER A 128 -2.87 -6.03 17.55
CA SER A 128 -2.32 -7.08 18.42
C SER A 128 -0.90 -7.54 18.06
N ARG A 129 -0.35 -7.13 16.91
CA ARG A 129 1.03 -7.44 16.51
C ARG A 129 1.71 -6.28 15.78
N PRO A 130 2.88 -5.79 16.22
CA PRO A 130 3.61 -4.80 15.45
C PRO A 130 3.95 -5.40 14.08
N ALA A 131 3.42 -4.78 13.03
CA ALA A 131 3.69 -5.24 11.67
C ALA A 131 5.18 -5.04 11.36
N ARG A 132 5.80 -6.05 10.75
CA ARG A 132 7.25 -6.04 10.46
C ARG A 132 7.56 -5.04 9.35
N PRO A 133 8.70 -4.32 9.41
CA PRO A 133 9.14 -3.51 8.28
C PRO A 133 9.23 -4.34 7.00
N PHE A 134 8.86 -3.76 5.87
CA PHE A 134 8.89 -4.45 4.58
C PHE A 134 9.18 -3.49 3.42
N VAL A 135 9.62 -4.04 2.29
CA VAL A 135 9.90 -3.29 1.07
C VAL A 135 8.75 -3.45 0.06
N GLN A 136 8.46 -2.38 -0.66
CA GLN A 136 7.59 -2.37 -1.83
C GLN A 136 8.29 -1.70 -3.01
N ALA A 137 7.94 -2.12 -4.21
CA ALA A 137 8.42 -1.53 -5.46
C ALA A 137 7.27 -1.37 -6.44
N VAL A 138 7.23 -0.23 -7.13
CA VAL A 138 6.27 0.06 -8.21
C VAL A 138 7.00 0.56 -9.45
N THR A 139 6.59 0.05 -10.61
CA THR A 139 7.02 0.53 -11.92
C THR A 139 5.81 0.72 -12.81
N TRP A 140 5.64 1.94 -13.34
CA TRP A 140 4.62 2.25 -14.32
C TRP A 140 5.08 1.87 -15.72
N LEU A 141 4.24 1.18 -16.47
CA LEU A 141 4.58 0.75 -17.84
C LEU A 141 4.31 1.88 -18.84
N ARG A 142 5.19 2.03 -19.83
CA ARG A 142 4.99 3.01 -20.92
C ARG A 142 3.87 2.60 -21.88
N ASP A 143 3.72 1.30 -22.07
CA ASP A 143 2.73 0.70 -22.95
C ASP A 143 1.80 -0.17 -22.11
N ARG A 144 0.50 -0.13 -22.44
CA ARG A 144 -0.57 -0.89 -21.79
C ARG A 144 -1.11 -2.01 -22.69
N ALA A 145 -0.35 -2.40 -23.72
CA ALA A 145 -0.76 -3.44 -24.66
C ALA A 145 -1.17 -4.77 -23.99
N SER A 146 -0.63 -5.09 -22.81
CA SER A 146 -1.00 -6.30 -22.04
C SER A 146 -2.19 -6.11 -21.09
N GLY A 147 -2.87 -4.96 -21.09
CA GLY A 147 -3.91 -4.63 -20.13
C GLY A 147 -3.41 -4.34 -18.71
N VAL A 148 -2.09 -4.30 -18.52
CA VAL A 148 -1.43 -3.99 -17.24
C VAL A 148 -0.89 -2.57 -17.31
N ALA A 149 -1.19 -1.76 -16.30
CA ALA A 149 -0.75 -0.38 -16.20
C ALA A 149 0.54 -0.23 -15.40
N CYS A 150 0.73 -1.07 -14.38
CA CYS A 150 1.93 -1.08 -13.54
C CYS A 150 2.24 -2.47 -12.98
N VAL A 151 3.49 -2.66 -12.59
CA VAL A 151 3.92 -3.81 -11.78
C VAL A 151 4.09 -3.32 -10.35
N PHE A 152 3.58 -4.08 -9.38
CA PHE A 152 3.74 -3.81 -7.96
C PHE A 152 4.25 -5.06 -7.23
N SER A 153 5.39 -4.95 -6.54
CA SER A 153 5.95 -6.04 -5.74
C SER A 153 6.02 -5.64 -4.27
N THR A 154 5.72 -6.57 -3.36
CA THR A 154 5.71 -6.30 -1.92
C THR A 154 6.20 -7.47 -1.09
N MET A 155 6.95 -7.17 -0.03
CA MET A 155 7.33 -8.10 1.04
C MET A 155 6.31 -8.14 2.20
N ALA A 156 5.18 -7.44 2.07
CA ALA A 156 4.12 -7.48 3.09
C ALA A 156 3.68 -8.94 3.34
N ALA A 157 3.48 -9.28 4.62
CA ALA A 157 3.11 -10.63 5.04
C ALA A 157 1.69 -11.01 4.59
N GLU A 158 0.82 -10.01 4.48
CA GLU A 158 -0.59 -10.17 4.11
C GLU A 158 -0.90 -9.33 2.87
N PRO A 159 -1.86 -9.77 2.04
CA PRO A 159 -2.34 -8.96 0.92
C PRO A 159 -3.01 -7.68 1.43
N PRO A 160 -2.90 -6.56 0.69
CA PRO A 160 -3.58 -5.32 1.04
C PRO A 160 -5.10 -5.50 0.92
N VAL A 161 -5.82 -4.84 1.81
CA VAL A 161 -7.28 -4.76 1.78
C VAL A 161 -7.71 -3.29 1.66
N PRO A 162 -8.60 -2.94 0.71
CA PRO A 162 -9.21 -3.84 -0.29
C PRO A 162 -8.21 -4.33 -1.33
N ALA A 163 -8.57 -5.40 -2.05
CA ALA A 163 -7.72 -5.92 -3.12
C ALA A 163 -7.39 -4.82 -4.14
N LEU A 164 -6.15 -4.83 -4.62
CA LEU A 164 -5.62 -3.85 -5.59
C LEU A 164 -6.33 -3.99 -6.94
N SER A 165 -6.16 -2.96 -7.78
CA SER A 165 -6.69 -2.93 -9.14
C SER A 165 -6.21 -4.13 -9.97
N GLU A 166 -7.12 -4.69 -10.77
CA GLU A 166 -6.85 -5.72 -11.77
C GLU A 166 -5.85 -5.25 -12.86
N GLU A 167 -5.67 -3.94 -13.00
CA GLU A 167 -4.70 -3.33 -13.92
C GLU A 167 -3.27 -3.32 -13.36
N ALA A 168 -3.04 -3.80 -12.14
CA ALA A 168 -1.71 -3.95 -11.55
C ALA A 168 -1.26 -5.43 -11.53
N ASP A 169 -0.08 -5.74 -12.09
CA ASP A 169 0.54 -7.06 -11.88
C ASP A 169 1.18 -7.09 -10.48
N VAL A 170 0.48 -7.72 -9.54
CA VAL A 170 0.85 -7.75 -8.12
C VAL A 170 1.70 -8.99 -7.80
N ARG A 171 2.82 -8.79 -7.11
CA ARG A 171 3.74 -9.85 -6.68
C ARG A 171 3.96 -9.82 -5.17
N PHE A 172 3.45 -10.84 -4.48
CA PHE A 172 3.66 -11.05 -3.05
C PHE A 172 4.87 -11.96 -2.82
N LEU A 173 5.88 -11.42 -2.14
CA LEU A 173 7.15 -12.08 -1.88
C LEU A 173 7.55 -11.90 -0.41
N PRO A 174 6.75 -12.39 0.57
CA PRO A 174 6.92 -12.08 1.99
C PRO A 174 8.22 -12.62 2.59
N THR A 175 8.84 -13.62 1.96
CA THR A 175 10.09 -14.25 2.41
C THR A 175 11.31 -13.82 1.62
N ALA A 176 11.14 -12.96 0.60
CA ALA A 176 12.24 -12.54 -0.26
C ALA A 176 13.13 -11.51 0.43
N ALA A 177 14.42 -11.55 0.14
CA ALA A 177 15.30 -10.42 0.44
C ALA A 177 15.00 -9.22 -0.49
N PRO A 178 15.34 -7.97 -0.12
CA PRO A 178 15.15 -6.79 -0.98
C PRO A 178 15.76 -6.95 -2.37
N ALA A 179 16.96 -7.52 -2.48
CA ALA A 179 17.60 -7.77 -3.77
C ALA A 179 16.82 -8.77 -4.64
N GLU A 180 16.25 -9.81 -4.02
CA GLU A 180 15.40 -10.80 -4.69
C GLU A 180 14.09 -10.18 -5.14
N LEU A 181 13.45 -9.36 -4.29
CA LEU A 181 12.26 -8.60 -4.64
C LEU A 181 12.51 -7.69 -5.84
N LEU A 182 13.61 -6.93 -5.85
CA LEU A 182 13.94 -6.03 -6.96
C LEU A 182 14.25 -6.80 -8.25
N THR A 183 14.92 -7.94 -8.15
CA THR A 183 15.21 -8.82 -9.29
C THR A 183 13.91 -9.39 -9.88
N ALA A 184 13.04 -9.95 -9.04
CA ALA A 184 11.75 -10.48 -9.45
C ALA A 184 10.84 -9.37 -10.04
N HIS A 185 10.87 -8.17 -9.45
CA HIS A 185 10.14 -7.00 -9.94
C HIS A 185 10.58 -6.61 -11.35
N ARG A 186 11.89 -6.46 -11.59
CA ARG A 186 12.42 -6.14 -12.93
C ARG A 186 12.08 -7.22 -13.96
N ALA A 187 12.16 -8.50 -13.57
CA ALA A 187 11.76 -9.59 -14.44
C ALA A 187 10.26 -9.50 -14.82
N ALA A 188 9.40 -9.09 -13.88
CA ALA A 188 7.98 -8.85 -14.16
C ALA A 188 7.76 -7.65 -15.08
N VAL A 189 8.46 -6.53 -14.87
CA VAL A 189 8.41 -5.36 -15.76
C VAL A 189 8.78 -5.75 -17.19
N LEU A 190 9.86 -6.51 -17.37
CA LEU A 190 10.32 -6.97 -18.70
C LEU A 190 9.30 -7.87 -19.42
N ARG A 191 8.45 -8.62 -18.70
CA ARG A 191 7.36 -9.41 -19.31
C ARG A 191 6.26 -8.53 -19.90
N HIS A 192 6.00 -7.37 -19.31
CA HIS A 192 4.93 -6.47 -19.74
C HIS A 192 5.42 -5.34 -20.65
N GLY A 193 6.72 -5.04 -20.65
CA GLY A 193 7.31 -4.07 -21.55
C GLY A 193 8.44 -3.27 -20.90
N ARG A 194 8.36 -1.94 -21.00
CA ARG A 194 9.37 -1.01 -20.45
C ARG A 194 8.75 -0.07 -19.44
N GLY A 195 9.48 0.20 -18.36
CA GLY A 195 9.11 1.19 -17.36
C GLY A 195 9.20 2.64 -17.88
N GLY A 196 8.28 3.47 -17.37
CA GLY A 196 8.34 4.93 -17.46
C GLY A 196 9.45 5.47 -16.57
N LYS A 197 10.11 6.54 -17.00
CA LYS A 197 11.21 7.13 -16.23
C LYS A 197 10.66 7.77 -14.94
N VAL A 198 11.25 7.46 -13.80
CA VAL A 198 11.01 8.09 -12.51
C VAL A 198 12.21 8.98 -12.19
N VAL A 199 11.97 10.28 -11.97
CA VAL A 199 13.04 11.26 -11.74
C VAL A 199 12.87 11.91 -10.38
N GLY A 200 13.86 11.70 -9.51
CA GLY A 200 13.94 12.31 -8.19
C GLY A 200 12.70 12.05 -7.31
N THR A 201 12.58 12.87 -6.28
CA THR A 201 11.49 12.80 -5.30
C THR A 201 10.11 13.00 -5.93
N GLU A 202 9.94 13.97 -6.81
CA GLU A 202 8.64 14.26 -7.43
C GLU A 202 8.14 13.10 -8.31
N GLY A 203 9.05 12.47 -9.08
CA GLY A 203 8.71 11.29 -9.86
C GLY A 203 8.31 10.12 -8.96
N TRP A 204 9.05 9.92 -7.87
CA TRP A 204 8.75 8.88 -6.89
C TRP A 204 7.37 9.09 -6.25
N GLN A 205 7.07 10.30 -5.77
CA GLN A 205 5.77 10.62 -5.15
C GLN A 205 4.63 10.42 -6.14
N ARG A 206 4.82 10.85 -7.39
CA ARG A 206 3.84 10.68 -8.47
C ARG A 206 3.56 9.21 -8.74
N ALA A 207 4.57 8.35 -8.81
CA ALA A 207 4.39 6.92 -9.05
C ALA A 207 3.48 6.27 -7.98
N TRP A 208 3.69 6.60 -6.71
CA TRP A 208 2.85 6.11 -5.61
C TRP A 208 1.45 6.74 -5.59
N GLN A 209 1.35 8.04 -5.88
CA GLN A 209 0.08 8.75 -5.95
C GLN A 209 -0.81 8.21 -7.09
N GLU A 210 -0.23 7.94 -8.26
CA GLU A 210 -0.92 7.32 -9.39
C GLU A 210 -1.34 5.89 -9.06
N PHE A 211 -0.49 5.14 -8.34
CA PHE A 211 -0.81 3.77 -7.93
C PHE A 211 -1.99 3.76 -6.95
N HIS A 212 -1.98 4.67 -5.98
CA HIS A 212 -3.11 4.86 -5.09
C HIS A 212 -4.39 5.25 -5.84
N ALA A 213 -4.30 6.20 -6.79
CA ALA A 213 -5.44 6.62 -7.60
C ALA A 213 -6.00 5.48 -8.47
N LEU A 214 -5.15 4.61 -9.02
CA LEU A 214 -5.56 3.41 -9.76
C LEU A 214 -6.41 2.48 -8.88
N ASN A 215 -5.96 2.24 -7.65
CA ASN A 215 -6.69 1.40 -6.69
C ASN A 215 -8.01 2.05 -6.26
N VAL A 216 -8.01 3.35 -5.94
CA VAL A 216 -9.23 4.10 -5.61
C VAL A 216 -10.25 4.03 -6.75
N ALA A 217 -9.81 4.13 -8.00
CA ALA A 217 -10.69 3.99 -9.16
C ALA A 217 -11.30 2.58 -9.25
N ALA A 218 -10.50 1.53 -9.05
CA ALA A 218 -10.98 0.14 -9.03
C ALA A 218 -11.97 -0.11 -7.87
N TRP A 219 -11.67 0.37 -6.66
CA TRP A 219 -12.56 0.28 -5.50
C TRP A 219 -13.88 1.02 -5.73
N THR A 220 -13.84 2.17 -6.41
CA THR A 220 -15.06 2.90 -6.79
C THR A 220 -15.90 2.09 -7.77
N ARG A 221 -15.30 1.48 -8.81
CA ARG A 221 -16.01 0.62 -9.77
C ARG A 221 -16.66 -0.59 -9.09
N ARG A 222 -15.99 -1.15 -8.08
CA ARG A 222 -16.49 -2.26 -7.25
C ARG A 222 -17.59 -1.85 -6.25
N GLY A 223 -17.91 -0.56 -6.13
CA GLY A 223 -18.88 -0.06 -5.15
C GLY A 223 -18.39 -0.11 -3.69
N LEU A 224 -17.08 -0.17 -3.46
CA LEU A 224 -16.51 -0.28 -2.11
C LEU A 224 -16.45 1.05 -1.36
N LEU A 225 -16.56 2.19 -2.06
CA LEU A 225 -16.37 3.50 -1.46
C LEU A 225 -17.69 4.22 -1.31
N LEU A 226 -18.05 4.54 -0.07
CA LEU A 226 -19.16 5.40 0.28
C LEU A 226 -18.66 6.84 0.23
N ALA A 227 -19.33 7.68 -0.56
CA ALA A 227 -19.17 9.12 -0.42
C ALA A 227 -19.50 9.50 1.02
N ASP A 228 -18.75 10.44 1.61
CA ASP A 228 -19.16 11.08 2.86
C ASP A 228 -20.44 11.88 2.57
N GLY A 229 -21.57 11.17 2.61
CA GLY A 229 -22.89 11.77 2.71
C GLY A 229 -22.97 12.40 4.08
N GLY A 230 -22.85 13.73 4.13
CA GLY A 230 -23.49 14.49 5.19
C GLY A 230 -24.92 14.00 5.35
N ALA A 231 -25.34 13.90 6.61
CA ALA A 231 -26.70 13.54 6.99
C ALA A 231 -27.73 14.04 5.98
N GLY A 232 -28.46 13.11 5.38
CA GLY A 232 -29.77 13.32 4.79
C GLY A 232 -30.74 12.45 5.55
#